data_AF-A0A8H7W2U5-F1
#
_entry.id   AF-A0A8H7W2U5-F1
#
_cell.length_a   1.000
_cell.length_b   1.000
_cell.length_c   1.000
_cell.angle_alpha   90.00
_cell.angle_beta   90.00
_cell.angle_gamma   90.00
#
_symmetry.space_group_name_H-M   'P 1'
#
loop_
_entity.id
_entity.type
_entity.pdbx_description
1 polymer ?
#
loop_
_entity_poly.entity_id
_entity_poly.type
_entity_poly.pdbx_seq_one_letter_code
_entity_poly.pdbx_strand_id
1 'polypeptide(L)'
;MFPDFTKCPPVTIVSMNARYDPYYHVKVGATLRPLRKEGYLLIGTGGAVHNLYRNKWTNMLLYRESLGQEISPESWALDFRQACEDVVTNNRGPALRKGMIRLMQHPAYRKAQATDDHWMPILFAAGAAGHWEDEAEPNILAAQTWELVNMCNSQFTFGTWKSSVDRKLLGHERLGLREKALQSRLVTAAA
;
A
#
# COMPACT_ATOMS: atom_id res chain seq x y z
N MET A 1 -1.16 -4.12 -14.35
CA MET A 1 0.31 -4.08 -14.11
C MET A 1 1.09 -4.89 -15.14
N PHE A 2 0.70 -6.13 -15.48
CA PHE A 2 1.34 -6.93 -16.53
C PHE A 2 0.30 -7.39 -17.58
N PRO A 3 0.11 -6.67 -18.69
CA PRO A 3 -0.94 -6.97 -19.67
C PRO A 3 -0.59 -8.17 -20.59
N ASP A 4 0.69 -8.46 -20.77
CA ASP A 4 1.17 -9.59 -21.57
C ASP A 4 1.40 -10.80 -20.65
N PHE A 5 0.53 -11.81 -20.76
CA PHE A 5 0.60 -13.01 -19.91
C PHE A 5 1.90 -13.80 -20.11
N THR A 6 2.55 -13.70 -21.27
CA THR A 6 3.81 -14.39 -21.56
C THR A 6 5.01 -13.77 -20.83
N LYS A 7 4.88 -12.51 -20.40
CA LYS A 7 5.89 -11.76 -19.65
C LYS A 7 5.50 -11.53 -18.19
N CYS A 8 4.38 -12.11 -17.76
CA CYS A 8 3.93 -11.97 -16.37
C CYS A 8 4.92 -12.71 -15.46
N PRO A 9 5.45 -12.06 -14.40
CA PRO A 9 6.30 -12.75 -13.44
C PRO A 9 5.49 -13.85 -12.72
N PRO A 10 6.13 -14.95 -12.26
CA PRO A 10 5.45 -15.94 -11.44
C PRO A 10 4.79 -15.29 -10.20
N VAL A 11 3.53 -15.65 -9.94
CA VAL A 11 2.72 -15.06 -8.86
C VAL A 11 2.33 -16.14 -7.85
N THR A 12 2.51 -15.82 -6.57
CA THR A 12 1.99 -16.61 -5.45
C THR A 12 0.99 -15.77 -4.69
N ILE A 13 -0.20 -16.32 -4.45
CA ILE A 13 -1.25 -15.67 -3.67
C ILE A 13 -1.10 -16.08 -2.20
N VAL A 14 -1.08 -15.09 -1.32
CA VAL A 14 -1.11 -15.28 0.13
C VAL A 14 -2.44 -14.77 0.64
N SER A 15 -3.23 -15.64 1.26
CA SER A 15 -4.49 -15.25 1.88
C SER A 15 -4.26 -14.53 3.21
N MET A 16 -5.21 -13.64 3.54
CA MET A 16 -5.23 -12.90 4.80
C MET A 16 -5.79 -13.75 5.95
N ASN A 17 -5.35 -13.47 7.18
CA ASN A 17 -5.96 -14.06 8.37
C ASN A 17 -7.24 -13.32 8.77
N ALA A 18 -8.37 -14.05 8.83
CA ALA A 18 -9.69 -13.48 9.13
C ALA A 18 -9.89 -12.98 10.58
N ARG A 19 -8.89 -13.10 11.46
CA ARG A 19 -8.91 -12.47 12.79
C ARG A 19 -8.58 -10.98 12.78
N TYR A 20 -8.07 -10.48 11.65
CA TYR A 20 -7.75 -9.06 11.43
C TYR A 20 -6.87 -8.42 12.53
N ASP A 21 -6.00 -9.21 13.16
CA ASP A 21 -5.02 -8.68 14.13
C ASP A 21 -3.99 -7.81 13.36
N PRO A 22 -3.92 -6.50 13.63
CA PRO A 22 -3.01 -5.63 12.90
C PRO A 22 -1.53 -5.98 13.12
N TYR A 23 -1.17 -6.41 14.33
CA TYR A 23 0.21 -6.77 14.66
C TYR A 23 0.63 -8.04 13.93
N TYR A 24 -0.29 -8.98 13.78
CA TYR A 24 -0.08 -10.19 13.00
C TYR A 24 0.24 -9.86 11.53
N HIS A 25 -0.56 -9.02 10.88
CA HIS A 25 -0.37 -8.68 9.46
C HIS A 25 0.91 -7.86 9.21
N VAL A 26 1.25 -6.94 10.12
CA VAL A 26 2.56 -6.26 10.10
C VAL A 26 3.71 -7.26 10.25
N LYS A 27 3.58 -8.24 11.16
CA LYS A 27 4.60 -9.27 11.36
C LYS A 27 4.80 -10.13 10.12
N VAL A 28 3.71 -10.54 9.44
CA VAL A 28 3.79 -11.30 8.17
C VAL A 28 4.58 -10.51 7.13
N GLY A 29 4.27 -9.21 6.96
CA GLY A 29 5.02 -8.34 6.05
C GLY A 29 6.50 -8.23 6.42
N ALA A 30 6.80 -8.05 7.70
CA ALA A 30 8.18 -7.99 8.19
C ALA A 30 8.94 -9.31 7.97
N THR A 31 8.27 -10.47 8.10
CA THR A 31 8.85 -11.79 7.85
C THR A 31 9.16 -12.00 6.37
N LEU A 32 8.31 -11.54 5.45
CA LEU A 32 8.52 -11.66 4.00
C LEU A 32 9.44 -10.59 3.41
N ARG A 33 9.76 -9.54 4.19
CA ARG A 33 10.65 -8.46 3.77
C ARG A 33 11.96 -8.90 3.09
N PRO A 34 12.69 -9.94 3.55
CA PRO A 34 13.94 -10.37 2.91
C PRO A 34 13.79 -10.68 1.42
N LEU A 35 12.62 -11.14 0.97
CA LEU A 35 12.34 -11.45 -0.44
C LEU A 35 12.47 -10.22 -1.35
N ARG A 36 12.31 -9.00 -0.84
CA ARG A 36 12.58 -7.76 -1.61
C ARG A 36 14.02 -7.75 -2.14
N LYS A 37 14.97 -8.21 -1.31
CA LYS A 37 16.39 -8.32 -1.69
C LYS A 37 16.62 -9.42 -2.74
N GLU A 38 15.72 -10.39 -2.85
CA GLU A 38 15.79 -11.46 -3.86
C GLU A 38 15.08 -11.10 -5.18
N GLY A 39 14.59 -9.86 -5.34
CA GLY A 39 13.94 -9.41 -6.57
C GLY A 39 12.43 -9.64 -6.60
N TYR A 40 11.82 -10.05 -5.48
CA TYR A 40 10.37 -10.18 -5.39
C TYR A 40 9.70 -8.83 -5.18
N LEU A 41 8.57 -8.65 -5.88
CA LEU A 41 7.64 -7.56 -5.64
C LEU A 41 6.56 -8.02 -4.67
N LEU A 42 6.46 -7.32 -3.53
CA LEU A 42 5.39 -7.56 -2.56
C LEU A 42 4.24 -6.59 -2.83
N ILE A 43 3.02 -7.15 -2.94
CA ILE A 43 1.81 -6.40 -3.26
C ILE A 43 0.77 -6.64 -2.16
N GLY A 44 0.31 -5.56 -1.52
CA GLY A 44 -0.93 -5.56 -0.73
C GLY A 44 -2.06 -4.97 -1.56
N THR A 45 -3.22 -5.62 -1.64
CA THR A 45 -4.39 -5.09 -2.35
C THR A 45 -5.58 -5.02 -1.42
N GLY A 46 -6.13 -3.81 -1.24
CA GLY A 46 -7.19 -3.48 -0.30
C GLY A 46 -7.87 -2.15 -0.68
N GLY A 47 -8.36 -1.41 0.31
CA GLY A 47 -9.10 -0.16 0.13
C GLY A 47 -8.87 0.83 1.28
N ALA A 48 -8.54 2.10 1.00
CA ALA A 48 -8.32 3.13 2.02
C ALA A 48 -9.64 3.57 2.62
N VAL A 49 -10.65 3.77 1.77
CA VAL A 49 -12.03 3.99 2.22
C VAL A 49 -12.88 2.92 1.54
N HIS A 50 -13.28 1.91 2.30
CA HIS A 50 -14.03 0.76 1.82
C HIS A 50 -15.17 0.41 2.79
N ASN A 51 -16.25 1.17 2.69
CA ASN A 51 -17.51 0.87 3.39
C ASN A 51 -18.68 0.90 2.42
N LEU A 52 -19.01 -0.28 1.88
CA LEU A 52 -20.06 -0.45 0.89
C LEU A 52 -21.44 0.03 1.37
N TYR A 53 -21.71 -0.01 2.68
CA TYR A 53 -22.96 0.51 3.27
C TYR A 53 -23.07 2.04 3.21
N ARG A 54 -21.97 2.74 2.95
CA ARG A 54 -21.90 4.21 2.87
C ARG A 54 -21.79 4.73 1.43
N ASN A 55 -21.67 3.86 0.45
CA ASN A 55 -21.55 4.23 -0.96
C ASN A 55 -22.90 4.69 -1.57
N LYS A 56 -22.82 5.46 -2.66
CA LYS A 56 -23.99 5.87 -3.45
C LYS A 56 -24.13 4.94 -4.65
N TRP A 57 -25.12 4.06 -4.59
CA TRP A 57 -25.31 2.98 -5.55
C TRP A 57 -26.20 3.33 -6.75
N THR A 58 -26.92 4.46 -6.70
CA THR A 58 -27.92 4.83 -7.72
C THR A 58 -27.37 4.78 -9.14
N ASN A 59 -26.22 5.42 -9.40
CA ASN A 59 -25.62 5.45 -10.74
C ASN A 59 -25.13 4.07 -11.20
N MET A 60 -24.58 3.29 -10.27
CA MET A 60 -24.16 1.92 -10.57
C MET A 60 -25.36 1.05 -10.96
N LEU A 61 -26.48 1.18 -10.25
CA LEU A 61 -27.69 0.38 -10.49
C LEU A 61 -28.42 0.79 -11.77
N LEU A 62 -28.50 2.10 -12.07
CA LEU A 62 -29.23 2.61 -13.23
C LEU A 62 -28.40 2.61 -14.51
N TYR A 63 -27.10 2.90 -14.40
CA TYR A 63 -26.24 3.19 -15.56
C TYR A 63 -24.98 2.34 -15.64
N ARG A 64 -24.73 1.45 -14.65
CA ARG A 64 -23.47 0.69 -14.53
C ARG A 64 -22.24 1.59 -14.46
N GLU A 65 -22.40 2.76 -13.85
CA GLU A 65 -21.37 3.78 -13.70
C GLU A 65 -20.92 3.85 -12.24
N SER A 66 -19.63 3.58 -11.98
CA SER A 66 -19.03 3.62 -10.64
C SER A 66 -18.09 4.82 -10.44
N LEU A 67 -17.56 5.41 -11.51
CA LEU A 67 -16.56 6.49 -11.49
C LEU A 67 -17.21 7.88 -11.55
N GLY A 68 -18.49 7.95 -11.91
CA GLY A 68 -19.27 9.19 -11.93
C GLY A 68 -19.29 9.87 -10.56
N GLN A 69 -18.65 11.05 -10.47
CA GLN A 69 -18.51 11.82 -9.23
C GLN A 69 -19.37 13.10 -9.28
N GLU A 70 -20.70 12.94 -9.34
CA GLU A 70 -21.65 14.07 -9.43
C GLU A 70 -21.65 14.96 -8.18
N ILE A 71 -21.30 14.37 -7.04
CA ILE A 71 -21.17 15.06 -5.75
C ILE A 71 -19.81 14.71 -5.15
N SER A 72 -19.27 15.60 -4.32
CA SER A 72 -18.03 15.34 -3.59
C SER A 72 -18.21 14.18 -2.59
N PRO A 73 -17.14 13.39 -2.30
CA PRO A 73 -17.16 12.44 -1.20
C PRO A 73 -17.51 13.12 0.13
N GLU A 74 -18.11 12.37 1.05
CA GLU A 74 -18.44 12.87 2.38
C GLU A 74 -17.19 13.23 3.18
N SER A 75 -17.28 14.23 4.07
CA SER A 75 -16.12 14.77 4.79
C SER A 75 -15.33 13.72 5.57
N TRP A 76 -16.00 12.78 6.23
CA TRP A 76 -15.34 11.70 6.96
C TRP A 76 -14.50 10.78 6.05
N ALA A 77 -14.88 10.64 4.78
CA ALA A 77 -14.15 9.83 3.81
C ALA A 77 -12.89 10.58 3.36
N LEU A 78 -13.03 11.88 3.07
CA LEU A 78 -11.90 12.76 2.75
C LEU A 78 -10.91 12.83 3.92
N ASP A 79 -11.39 13.02 5.14
CA ASP A 79 -10.57 13.10 6.37
C ASP A 79 -9.77 11.81 6.59
N PHE A 80 -10.43 10.64 6.49
CA PHE A 80 -9.74 9.36 6.69
C PHE A 80 -8.73 9.08 5.57
N ARG A 81 -9.11 9.37 4.32
CA ARG A 81 -8.20 9.29 3.17
C ARG A 81 -6.98 10.17 3.39
N GLN A 82 -7.17 11.41 3.85
CA GLN A 82 -6.06 12.35 4.06
C GLN A 82 -5.16 11.86 5.18
N ALA A 83 -5.72 11.39 6.29
CA ALA A 83 -4.95 10.80 7.38
C ALA A 83 -4.15 9.57 6.92
N CYS A 84 -4.71 8.74 6.04
CA CYS A 84 -4.01 7.61 5.42
C CYS A 84 -2.81 8.08 4.57
N GLU A 85 -3.03 9.03 3.67
CA GLU A 85 -1.96 9.60 2.84
C GLU A 85 -0.87 10.25 3.70
N ASP A 86 -1.23 11.05 4.68
CA ASP A 86 -0.29 11.75 5.55
C ASP A 86 0.55 10.75 6.35
N VAL A 87 -0.05 9.67 6.85
CA VAL A 87 0.70 8.63 7.54
C VAL A 87 1.68 7.96 6.60
N VAL A 88 1.27 7.62 5.38
CA VAL A 88 2.16 6.94 4.43
C VAL A 88 3.30 7.84 3.95
N THR A 89 2.98 9.07 3.55
CA THR A 89 3.94 9.99 2.91
C THR A 89 4.86 10.69 3.91
N ASN A 90 4.39 10.97 5.13
CA ASN A 90 5.20 11.65 6.16
C ASN A 90 5.94 10.70 7.10
N ASN A 91 5.70 9.39 7.05
CA ASN A 91 6.41 8.42 7.88
C ASN A 91 7.22 7.44 7.06
N ARG A 92 8.34 6.97 7.62
CA ARG A 92 9.20 5.96 7.03
C ARG A 92 9.69 4.99 8.12
N GLY A 93 10.25 3.86 7.70
CA GLY A 93 10.80 2.87 8.62
C GLY A 93 9.82 2.46 9.74
N PRO A 94 10.27 2.31 11.00
CA PRO A 94 9.40 1.88 12.10
C PRO A 94 8.20 2.80 12.37
N ALA A 95 8.33 4.10 12.07
CA ALA A 95 7.24 5.06 12.26
C ALA A 95 6.04 4.77 11.35
N LEU A 96 6.30 4.27 10.13
CA LEU A 96 5.24 3.86 9.20
C LEU A 96 4.36 2.76 9.80
N ARG A 97 4.96 1.70 10.36
CA ARG A 97 4.20 0.59 11.00
C ARG A 97 3.31 1.11 12.12
N LYS A 98 3.87 1.95 13.00
CA LYS A 98 3.15 2.53 14.13
C LYS A 98 2.01 3.43 13.67
N GLY A 99 2.25 4.29 12.68
CA GLY A 99 1.25 5.18 12.11
C GLY A 99 0.08 4.41 11.49
N MET A 100 0.37 3.39 10.67
CA MET A 100 -0.65 2.60 10.00
C MET A 100 -1.52 1.80 10.98
N ILE A 101 -0.95 1.24 12.04
CA ILE A 101 -1.73 0.60 13.12
C ILE A 101 -2.60 1.63 13.84
N ARG A 102 -2.04 2.83 14.12
CA ARG A 102 -2.75 3.89 14.85
C ARG A 102 -3.97 4.43 14.08
N LEU A 103 -3.98 4.38 12.75
CA LEU A 103 -5.14 4.79 11.94
C LEU A 103 -6.40 3.98 12.25
N MET A 104 -6.28 2.75 12.77
CA MET A 104 -7.43 1.96 13.24
C MET A 104 -8.16 2.58 14.43
N GLN A 105 -7.52 3.53 15.12
CA GLN A 105 -8.10 4.32 16.21
C GLN A 105 -8.63 5.68 15.75
N HIS A 106 -8.51 6.01 14.46
CA HIS A 106 -9.01 7.27 13.92
C HIS A 106 -10.55 7.34 14.08
N PRO A 107 -11.15 8.49 14.47
CA PRO A 107 -12.60 8.59 14.68
C PRO A 107 -13.44 8.21 13.46
N ALA A 108 -12.92 8.45 12.26
CA ALA A 108 -13.57 8.09 11.00
C ALA A 108 -13.30 6.63 10.54
N TYR A 109 -12.44 5.87 11.23
CA TYR A 109 -12.02 4.54 10.78
C TYR A 109 -13.19 3.59 10.53
N ARG A 110 -14.16 3.49 11.46
CA ARG A 110 -15.35 2.63 11.30
C ARG A 110 -16.36 3.14 10.27
N LYS A 111 -16.30 4.43 9.90
CA LYS A 111 -17.06 4.95 8.76
C LYS A 111 -16.36 4.57 7.46
N ALA A 112 -15.03 4.62 7.42
CA ALA A 112 -14.24 4.25 6.27
C ALA A 112 -14.15 2.74 6.03
N GLN A 113 -14.17 1.92 7.07
CA GLN A 113 -13.99 0.47 7.02
C GLN A 113 -15.14 -0.21 7.76
N ALA A 114 -16.03 -0.88 7.01
CA ALA A 114 -17.12 -1.65 7.62
C ALA A 114 -16.57 -2.87 8.37
N THR A 115 -15.65 -3.55 7.73
CA THR A 115 -14.84 -4.67 8.22
C THR A 115 -13.36 -4.34 7.99
N ASP A 116 -12.48 -5.00 8.73
CA ASP A 116 -11.04 -4.68 8.71
C ASP A 116 -10.28 -5.37 7.56
N ASP A 117 -10.98 -6.14 6.73
CA ASP A 117 -10.43 -7.00 5.68
C ASP A 117 -9.72 -6.20 4.57
N HIS A 118 -10.28 -5.07 4.15
CA HIS A 118 -9.67 -4.20 3.13
C HIS A 118 -8.52 -3.34 3.69
N TRP A 119 -8.33 -3.31 5.02
CA TRP A 119 -7.26 -2.55 5.67
C TRP A 119 -6.02 -3.38 5.97
N MET A 120 -6.14 -4.68 6.29
CA MET A 120 -4.96 -5.50 6.60
C MET A 120 -3.88 -5.56 5.49
N PRO A 121 -4.21 -5.50 4.18
CA PRO A 121 -3.21 -5.51 3.12
C PRO A 121 -2.20 -4.35 3.20
N ILE A 122 -2.63 -3.15 3.63
CA ILE A 122 -1.68 -2.04 3.81
C ILE A 122 -0.80 -2.24 5.05
N LEU A 123 -1.31 -2.91 6.09
CA LEU A 123 -0.51 -3.30 7.25
C LEU A 123 0.57 -4.33 6.89
N PHE A 124 0.24 -5.29 6.03
CA PHE A 124 1.23 -6.20 5.44
C PHE A 124 2.32 -5.42 4.69
N ALA A 125 1.94 -4.49 3.80
CA ALA A 125 2.89 -3.69 3.06
C ALA A 125 3.77 -2.80 3.97
N ALA A 126 3.17 -2.15 4.98
CA ALA A 126 3.89 -1.38 5.99
C ALA A 126 4.82 -2.26 6.84
N GLY A 127 4.44 -3.51 7.11
CA GLY A 127 5.32 -4.51 7.70
C GLY A 127 6.55 -4.77 6.83
N ALA A 128 6.34 -5.00 5.55
CA ALA A 128 7.40 -5.26 4.59
C ALA A 128 8.33 -4.06 4.33
N ALA A 129 7.82 -2.84 4.45
CA ALA A 129 8.55 -1.59 4.19
C ALA A 129 8.85 -0.73 5.43
N GLY A 130 8.65 -1.26 6.64
CA GLY A 130 8.76 -0.50 7.88
C GLY A 130 10.01 -0.79 8.72
N HIS A 131 11.12 -1.19 8.09
CA HIS A 131 12.39 -1.43 8.79
C HIS A 131 13.25 -0.15 8.79
N TRP A 132 14.24 -0.05 9.69
CA TRP A 132 15.16 1.10 9.73
C TRP A 132 15.91 1.34 8.40
N GLU A 133 16.18 0.28 7.64
CA GLU A 133 16.71 0.39 6.26
C GLU A 133 15.81 1.18 5.30
N ASP A 134 14.51 1.24 5.57
CA ASP A 134 13.49 1.86 4.73
C ASP A 134 13.32 3.37 5.03
N GLU A 135 14.00 3.92 6.05
CA GLU A 135 13.98 5.37 6.32
C GLU A 135 14.62 6.19 5.19
N ALA A 136 15.58 5.61 4.49
CA ALA A 136 16.31 6.26 3.40
C ALA A 136 15.45 6.47 2.14
N GLU A 137 14.35 5.75 1.98
CA GLU A 137 13.57 5.74 0.73
C GLU A 137 12.19 6.37 0.94
N PRO A 138 11.67 7.15 -0.03
CA PRO A 138 10.36 7.78 0.09
C PRO A 138 9.22 6.78 -0.06
N ASN A 139 8.08 7.15 0.50
CA ASN A 139 6.79 6.57 0.18
C ASN A 139 5.99 7.60 -0.60
N ILE A 140 5.34 7.17 -1.69
CA ILE A 140 4.57 8.06 -2.54
C ILE A 140 3.15 7.54 -2.72
N LEU A 141 2.19 8.46 -2.78
CA LEU A 141 0.89 8.21 -3.38
C LEU A 141 1.06 8.27 -4.90
N ALA A 142 0.97 7.12 -5.56
CA ALA A 142 1.22 6.98 -7.00
C ALA A 142 -0.03 7.28 -7.83
N ALA A 143 -1.20 6.84 -7.37
CA ALA A 143 -2.48 7.06 -8.03
C ALA A 143 -3.61 7.04 -7.01
N GLN A 144 -4.73 7.66 -7.36
CA GLN A 144 -5.95 7.58 -6.57
C GLN A 144 -7.18 7.68 -7.46
N THR A 145 -8.21 6.91 -7.12
CA THR A 145 -9.53 6.99 -7.74
C THR A 145 -10.62 6.96 -6.68
N TRP A 146 -11.70 7.70 -6.92
CA TRP A 146 -12.92 7.63 -6.13
C TRP A 146 -14.01 6.92 -6.93
N GLU A 147 -14.76 6.07 -6.25
CA GLU A 147 -15.85 5.29 -6.83
C GLU A 147 -17.08 5.34 -5.92
N LEU A 148 -18.27 5.24 -6.52
CA LEU A 148 -19.55 5.21 -5.81
C LEU A 148 -19.67 6.36 -4.79
N VAL A 149 -19.12 7.51 -5.18
CA VAL A 149 -18.94 8.74 -4.41
C VAL A 149 -17.96 8.65 -3.22
N ASN A 150 -18.07 7.64 -2.37
CA ASN A 150 -17.36 7.59 -1.07
C ASN A 150 -16.21 6.56 -1.02
N MET A 151 -16.13 5.63 -1.95
CA MET A 151 -15.09 4.61 -1.96
C MET A 151 -13.80 5.20 -2.53
N CYS A 152 -12.69 5.02 -1.82
CA CYS A 152 -11.40 5.54 -2.25
C CYS A 152 -10.39 4.43 -2.41
N ASN A 153 -9.83 4.32 -3.61
CA ASN A 153 -8.74 3.42 -3.94
C ASN A 153 -7.46 4.25 -4.06
N SER A 154 -6.55 4.15 -3.09
CA SER A 154 -5.25 4.85 -3.14
C SER A 154 -4.12 3.86 -3.39
N GLN A 155 -3.24 4.18 -4.33
CA GLN A 155 -2.09 3.35 -4.62
C GLN A 155 -0.84 3.98 -4.00
N PHE A 156 -0.25 3.28 -3.03
CA PHE A 156 1.00 3.65 -2.40
C PHE A 156 2.16 2.82 -2.91
N THR A 157 3.30 3.47 -3.10
CA THR A 157 4.57 2.81 -3.39
C THR A 157 5.53 3.11 -2.26
N PHE A 158 6.06 2.05 -1.63
CA PHE A 158 7.04 2.14 -0.56
C PHE A 158 8.43 1.79 -1.11
N GLY A 159 9.32 2.76 -1.04
CA GLY A 159 10.67 2.66 -1.55
C GLY A 159 10.77 2.80 -3.08
N THR A 160 11.98 2.63 -3.59
CA THR A 160 12.27 2.76 -5.02
C THR A 160 12.76 1.45 -5.63
N TRP A 161 12.47 1.26 -6.92
CA TRP A 161 13.06 0.20 -7.72
C TRP A 161 14.29 0.75 -8.44
N LYS A 162 15.48 0.34 -8.02
CA LYS A 162 16.73 0.71 -8.70
C LYS A 162 16.96 -0.27 -9.84
N SER A 163 16.94 0.22 -11.08
CA SER A 163 17.14 -0.62 -12.27
C SER A 163 18.57 -1.19 -12.31
N SER A 164 18.80 -2.19 -13.17
CA SER A 164 20.17 -2.70 -13.42
C SER A 164 21.12 -1.63 -13.95
N VAL A 165 20.61 -0.59 -14.60
CA VAL A 165 21.39 0.55 -15.10
C VAL A 165 21.78 1.48 -13.95
N ASP A 166 20.84 1.79 -13.05
CA ASP A 166 21.12 2.60 -11.84
C ASP A 166 22.12 1.90 -10.92
N ARG A 167 22.08 0.56 -10.86
CA ARG A 167 23.04 -0.26 -10.12
C ARG A 167 24.46 -0.19 -10.69
N LYS A 168 24.62 -0.04 -12.01
CA LYS A 168 25.95 0.11 -12.66
C LYS A 168 26.53 1.51 -12.47
N LEU A 169 25.70 2.55 -12.55
CA LEU A 169 26.12 3.94 -12.35
C LEU A 169 26.56 4.21 -10.90
N LEU A 170 25.84 3.66 -9.92
CA LEU A 170 26.21 3.75 -8.49
C LEU A 170 27.42 2.86 -8.13
N GLY A 171 27.72 1.84 -8.93
CA GLY A 171 28.83 0.90 -8.71
C GLY A 171 30.20 1.45 -9.13
N HIS A 172 30.25 2.51 -9.94
CA HIS A 172 31.52 3.06 -10.45
C HIS A 172 32.25 3.99 -9.46
N GLU A 173 31.61 4.39 -8.35
CA GLU A 173 32.22 5.27 -7.34
C GLU A 173 32.81 4.55 -6.10
N ARG A 174 32.66 3.22 -5.97
CA ARG A 174 33.22 2.48 -4.81
C ARG A 174 33.89 1.17 -5.22
N LEU A 175 35.10 1.29 -5.73
CA LEU A 175 36.07 0.20 -5.74
C LEU A 175 36.44 -0.19 -4.29
N GLY A 176 36.13 -1.43 -3.89
CA GLY A 176 36.95 -2.12 -2.87
C GLY A 176 36.29 -2.71 -1.63
N LEU A 177 34.96 -2.67 -1.44
CA LEU A 177 34.33 -3.30 -0.25
C LEU A 177 33.11 -4.14 -0.64
N ARG A 178 33.30 -5.46 -0.57
CA ARG A 178 32.31 -6.57 -0.56
C ARG A 178 30.91 -6.25 -1.13
N GLU A 179 30.69 -6.84 -2.30
CA GLU A 179 29.50 -6.84 -3.16
C GLU A 179 28.23 -7.48 -2.54
N LYS A 180 27.80 -7.01 -1.37
CA LYS A 180 26.51 -7.34 -0.77
C LYS A 180 25.75 -6.06 -0.43
N ALA A 181 24.53 -5.95 -0.96
CA ALA A 181 23.45 -5.07 -0.49
C ALA A 181 23.15 -3.73 -1.24
N LEU A 182 22.96 -3.79 -2.57
CA LEU A 182 22.05 -2.87 -3.26
C LEU A 182 21.01 -3.64 -4.07
N GLN A 183 20.20 -4.42 -3.36
CA GLN A 183 19.09 -5.18 -3.94
C GLN A 183 17.76 -4.43 -3.75
N SER A 184 16.83 -4.65 -4.70
CA SER A 184 15.53 -4.00 -4.88
C SER A 184 14.75 -3.81 -3.58
N ARG A 185 14.11 -2.64 -3.42
CA ARG A 185 13.41 -2.24 -2.19
C ARG A 185 11.96 -1.84 -2.45
N LEU A 186 11.32 -2.37 -3.50
CA LEU A 186 9.95 -1.97 -3.81
C LEU A 186 8.93 -2.84 -3.07
N VAL A 187 8.00 -2.19 -2.39
CA VAL A 187 6.72 -2.77 -1.97
C VAL A 187 5.65 -1.85 -2.50
N THR A 188 4.58 -2.41 -3.06
CA THR A 188 3.43 -1.63 -3.50
C THR A 188 2.22 -2.04 -2.67
N ALA A 189 1.41 -1.09 -2.27
CA ALA A 189 0.08 -1.37 -1.74
C ALA A 189 -0.97 -0.58 -2.53
N ALA A 190 -2.06 -1.23 -2.89
CA ALA A 190 -3.32 -0.56 -3.12
C ALA A 190 -4.09 -0.61 -1.79
N ALA A 191 -4.38 0.55 -1.23
CA ALA A 191 -5.40 0.78 -0.23
C ALA A 191 -6.19 1.98 -0.71
#